data_AF-A0A838EXV2-F1
#
_entry.id   AF-A0A838EXV2-F1
#
_cell.length_a   1.000
_cell.length_b   1.000
_cell.length_c   1.000
_cell.angle_alpha   90.00
_cell.angle_beta   90.00
_cell.angle_gamma   90.00
#
_symmetry.space_group_name_H-M   'P 1'
#
loop_
_entity.id
_entity.type
_entity.pdbx_description
1 polymer ?
#
loop_
_entity_poly.entity_id
_entity_poly.type
_entity_poly.pdbx_seq_one_letter_code
_entity_poly.pdbx_strand_id
1 'polypeptide(L)'
;MIYETAFVVRPDASEEAVNSVKNALAEAFKEHGAEVLVTDAWGVKTFAQPAESGLKKGAYHYFMYKGAGKLNAEIERRFLINENLVRHLIIKLGDDKDQAEIVKNYKNPNHSQAATDMDDEGGYGGGGDDKDKKMHSKRKSCWFSAKKTSPDWKDPKSYSWLVNEFGKISPARVSGLTPTFQRRANEAIKRGRNMLLISYQSNETAR
;
A
#
# COMPACT_ATOMS: atom_id res chain seq x y z
N MET A 1 10.63 17.93 -1.12
CA MET A 1 10.51 16.50 -1.47
C MET A 1 9.04 16.11 -1.37
N ILE A 2 8.64 15.11 -2.14
CA ILE A 2 7.25 14.64 -2.13
C ILE A 2 7.17 13.37 -1.30
N TYR A 3 6.21 13.36 -0.40
CA TYR A 3 5.96 12.27 0.52
C TYR A 3 4.53 11.80 0.37
N GLU A 4 4.33 10.53 0.69
CA GLU A 4 3.02 10.02 1.04
C GLU A 4 3.02 9.59 2.49
N THR A 5 1.88 9.77 3.14
CA THR A 5 1.60 9.13 4.41
C THR A 5 0.27 8.41 4.34
N ALA A 6 0.24 7.20 4.88
CA ALA A 6 -0.98 6.45 5.09
C ALA A 6 -1.07 6.07 6.56
N PHE A 7 -2.28 6.09 7.09
CA PHE A 7 -2.51 5.67 8.47
C PHE A 7 -3.85 4.96 8.60
N VAL A 8 -3.92 4.09 9.60
CA VAL A 8 -5.08 3.28 9.93
C VAL A 8 -5.61 3.73 11.28
N VAL A 9 -6.84 4.20 11.30
CA VAL A 9 -7.57 4.53 12.52
C VAL A 9 -8.35 3.31 12.96
N ARG A 10 -8.53 3.15 14.28
CA ARG A 10 -9.37 2.09 14.84
C ARG A 10 -10.81 2.16 14.28
N PRO A 11 -11.50 1.01 14.11
CA PRO A 11 -12.82 0.97 13.48
C PRO A 11 -13.95 1.46 14.40
N ASP A 12 -13.70 1.50 15.71
CA ASP A 12 -14.60 2.04 16.75
C ASP A 12 -14.42 3.56 16.95
N ALA A 13 -13.46 4.18 16.27
CA ALA A 13 -13.23 5.60 16.35
C ALA A 13 -14.45 6.36 15.78
N SER A 14 -14.98 7.31 16.56
CA SER A 14 -15.99 8.25 16.08
C SER A 14 -15.43 9.09 14.93
N GLU A 15 -16.31 9.67 14.12
CA GLU A 15 -15.90 10.64 13.09
C GLU A 15 -15.07 11.79 13.67
N GLU A 16 -15.35 12.17 14.92
CA GLU A 16 -14.59 13.15 15.69
C GLU A 16 -13.14 12.71 15.94
N ALA A 17 -12.91 11.45 16.29
CA ALA A 17 -11.57 10.91 16.50
C ALA A 17 -10.77 10.82 15.19
N VAL A 18 -11.43 10.52 14.08
CA VAL A 18 -10.79 10.60 12.74
C VAL A 18 -10.43 12.04 12.41
N ASN A 19 -11.34 12.99 12.69
CA ASN A 19 -11.11 14.40 12.44
C ASN A 19 -10.01 14.98 13.34
N SER A 20 -9.84 14.51 14.57
CA SER A 20 -8.75 14.95 15.45
C SER A 20 -7.38 14.58 14.88
N VAL A 21 -7.23 13.37 14.33
CA VAL A 21 -6.00 12.94 13.63
C VAL A 21 -5.73 13.81 12.40
N LYS A 22 -6.77 14.07 11.59
CA LYS A 22 -6.65 14.93 10.40
C LYS A 22 -6.28 16.36 10.76
N ASN A 23 -6.86 16.90 11.83
CA ASN A 23 -6.56 18.25 12.32
C ASN A 23 -5.13 18.35 12.83
N ALA A 24 -4.67 17.38 13.62
CA ALA A 24 -3.28 17.32 14.08
C ALA A 24 -2.29 17.25 12.91
N LEU A 25 -2.64 16.56 11.84
CA LEU A 25 -1.83 16.51 10.62
C LEU A 25 -1.85 17.86 9.86
N ALA A 26 -3.03 18.48 9.74
CA ALA A 26 -3.18 19.80 9.12
C ALA A 26 -2.43 20.90 9.87
N GLU A 27 -2.39 20.85 11.19
CA GLU A 27 -1.57 21.73 12.03
C GLU A 27 -0.07 21.54 11.75
N ALA A 28 0.41 20.29 11.71
CA ALA A 28 1.80 19.99 11.39
C ALA A 28 2.19 20.51 10.00
N PHE A 29 1.28 20.38 9.02
CA PHE A 29 1.47 20.93 7.68
C PHE A 29 1.56 22.46 7.68
N LYS A 30 0.71 23.15 8.46
CA LYS A 30 0.77 24.62 8.58
C LYS A 30 2.05 25.10 9.24
N GLU A 31 2.46 24.47 10.35
CA GLU A 31 3.66 24.84 11.10
C GLU A 31 4.94 24.72 10.26
N HIS A 32 5.02 23.72 9.38
CA HIS A 32 6.19 23.44 8.57
C HIS A 32 6.06 23.83 7.09
N GLY A 33 5.00 24.55 6.72
CA GLY A 33 4.80 25.04 5.36
C GLY A 33 4.66 23.92 4.31
N ALA A 34 4.02 22.82 4.68
CA ALA A 34 3.76 21.71 3.76
C ALA A 34 2.57 22.02 2.84
N GLU A 35 2.67 21.58 1.59
CA GLU A 35 1.59 21.69 0.61
C GLU A 35 0.93 20.32 0.44
N VAL A 36 -0.37 20.23 0.71
CA VAL A 36 -1.13 19.00 0.52
C VAL A 36 -1.53 18.87 -0.95
N LEU A 37 -1.14 17.77 -1.58
CA LEU A 37 -1.36 17.49 -2.99
C LEU A 37 -2.57 16.58 -3.22
N VAL A 38 -2.70 15.54 -2.40
CA VAL A 38 -3.80 14.57 -2.47
C VAL A 38 -4.27 14.25 -1.06
N THR A 39 -5.59 14.22 -0.87
CA THR A 39 -6.23 13.68 0.34
C THR A 39 -7.23 12.62 -0.11
N ASP A 40 -7.13 11.43 0.47
CA ASP A 40 -8.00 10.31 0.10
C ASP A 40 -8.38 9.49 1.35
N ALA A 41 -9.59 8.97 1.35
CA ALA A 41 -10.11 8.08 2.39
C ALA A 41 -10.47 6.75 1.73
N TRP A 42 -9.67 5.71 2.00
CA TRP A 42 -9.95 4.37 1.48
C TRP A 42 -10.98 3.62 2.33
N GLY A 43 -11.54 4.27 3.35
CA GLY A 43 -12.59 3.72 4.18
C GLY A 43 -12.13 2.52 5.02
N VAL A 44 -13.11 1.78 5.53
CA VAL A 44 -12.87 0.63 6.41
C VAL A 44 -12.48 -0.58 5.57
N LYS A 45 -11.33 -1.17 5.87
CA LYS A 45 -10.91 -2.46 5.28
C LYS A 45 -10.75 -3.51 6.37
N THR A 46 -10.98 -4.77 6.01
CA THR A 46 -10.66 -5.92 6.86
C THR A 46 -9.21 -6.27 6.66
N PHE A 47 -8.45 -6.33 7.75
CA PHE A 47 -7.02 -6.64 7.70
C PHE A 47 -6.77 -8.07 7.23
N ALA A 48 -5.61 -8.29 6.60
CA ALA A 48 -5.16 -9.61 6.20
C ALA A 48 -4.90 -10.54 7.40
N GLN A 49 -4.58 -9.96 8.55
CA GLN A 49 -4.41 -10.64 9.83
C GLN A 49 -4.78 -9.67 10.96
N PRO A 50 -5.10 -10.16 12.17
CA PRO A 50 -5.34 -9.29 13.31
C PRO A 50 -4.14 -8.36 13.58
N ALA A 51 -4.44 -7.10 13.92
CA ALA A 51 -3.45 -6.19 14.47
C ALA A 51 -2.97 -6.70 15.84
N GLU A 52 -1.88 -6.14 16.33
CA GLU A 52 -1.32 -6.46 17.65
C GLU A 52 -2.33 -6.24 18.79
N SER A 53 -3.19 -5.23 18.66
CA SER A 53 -4.30 -4.97 19.57
C SER A 53 -5.50 -5.92 19.41
N GLY A 54 -5.44 -6.91 18.52
CA GLY A 54 -6.53 -7.84 18.22
C GLY A 54 -7.58 -7.30 17.24
N LEU A 55 -7.48 -6.04 16.82
CA LEU A 55 -8.39 -5.44 15.84
C LEU A 55 -8.29 -6.15 14.48
N LYS A 56 -9.44 -6.39 13.83
CA LYS A 56 -9.53 -7.07 12.53
C LYS A 56 -9.88 -6.14 11.37
N LYS A 57 -10.25 -4.90 11.66
CA LYS A 57 -10.66 -3.88 10.69
C LYS A 57 -10.11 -2.53 11.11
N GLY A 58 -10.01 -1.60 10.17
CA GLY A 58 -9.63 -0.22 10.45
C GLY A 58 -9.91 0.69 9.26
N ALA A 59 -10.05 1.98 9.52
CA ALA A 59 -10.30 3.00 8.51
C ALA A 59 -8.96 3.55 7.97
N TYR A 60 -8.76 3.45 6.66
CA TYR A 60 -7.53 3.88 5.99
C TYR A 60 -7.68 5.30 5.46
N HIS A 61 -6.69 6.12 5.78
CA HIS A 61 -6.56 7.47 5.26
C HIS A 61 -5.20 7.63 4.59
N TYR A 62 -5.18 8.38 3.50
CA TYR A 62 -4.01 8.60 2.67
C TYR A 62 -3.86 10.09 2.38
N PHE A 63 -2.62 10.57 2.48
CA PHE A 63 -2.24 11.91 2.11
C PHE A 63 -0.98 11.87 1.26
N MET A 64 -0.94 12.72 0.25
CA MET A 64 0.27 13.07 -0.49
C MET A 64 0.55 14.54 -0.26
N TYR A 65 1.79 14.87 0.07
CA TYR A 65 2.17 16.24 0.37
C TYR A 65 3.61 16.50 -0.03
N LYS A 66 3.87 17.77 -0.33
CA LYS A 66 5.21 18.31 -0.46
C LYS A 66 5.64 18.82 0.90
N GLY A 67 6.80 18.36 1.35
CA GLY A 67 7.35 18.67 2.65
C GLY A 67 8.87 18.79 2.63
N ALA A 68 9.41 19.44 3.65
CA ALA A 68 10.84 19.59 3.86
C ALA A 68 11.19 19.60 5.35
N GLY A 69 12.49 19.45 5.65
CA GLY A 69 13.02 19.61 7.01
C GLY A 69 12.49 18.59 8.01
N LYS A 70 12.02 19.08 9.17
CA LYS A 70 11.61 18.27 10.33
C LYS A 70 10.13 17.82 10.29
N LEU A 71 9.39 18.16 9.23
CA LEU A 71 7.96 17.87 9.11
C LEU A 71 7.63 16.39 9.39
N ASN A 72 8.32 15.47 8.72
CA ASN A 72 7.99 14.05 8.85
C ASN A 72 8.28 13.50 10.24
N ALA A 73 9.33 14.00 10.90
CA ALA A 73 9.65 13.63 12.28
C ALA A 73 8.56 14.12 13.24
N GLU A 74 8.01 15.30 13.00
CA GLU A 74 6.90 15.85 13.79
C GLU A 74 5.59 15.08 13.54
N ILE A 75 5.29 14.73 12.28
CA ILE A 75 4.14 13.87 11.96
C ILE A 75 4.26 12.51 12.64
N GLU A 76 5.42 11.86 12.53
CA GLU A 76 5.68 10.56 13.15
C GLU A 76 5.52 10.62 14.67
N ARG A 77 6.05 11.67 15.32
CA ARG A 77 5.87 11.91 16.75
C ARG A 77 4.40 12.04 17.13
N ARG A 78 3.62 12.84 16.39
CA ARG A 78 2.17 12.99 16.62
C ARG A 78 1.41 11.68 16.41
N PHE A 79 1.80 10.89 15.41
CA PHE A 79 1.16 9.60 15.14
C PHE A 79 1.46 8.55 16.20
N LEU A 80 2.68 8.48 16.72
CA LEU A 80 3.05 7.54 17.76
C LEU A 80 2.35 7.79 19.10
N ILE A 81 2.04 9.05 19.42
CA ILE A 81 1.35 9.44 20.66
C ILE A 81 -0.17 9.19 20.57
N ASN A 82 -0.72 9.11 19.36
CA ASN A 82 -2.16 9.00 19.17
C ASN A 82 -2.67 7.56 19.34
N GLU A 83 -3.38 7.29 20.43
CA GLU A 83 -3.93 5.96 20.76
C GLU A 83 -4.99 5.45 19.78
N ASN A 84 -5.57 6.34 18.97
CA ASN A 84 -6.56 5.94 17.95
C ASN A 84 -5.91 5.43 16.66
N LEU A 85 -4.59 5.56 16.50
CA LEU A 85 -3.86 5.04 15.36
C LEU A 85 -3.39 3.61 15.61
N VAL A 86 -3.69 2.72 14.66
CA VAL A 86 -3.28 1.31 14.69
C VAL A 86 -1.92 1.14 14.00
N ARG A 87 -1.78 1.72 12.81
CA ARG A 87 -0.58 1.67 11.96
C ARG A 87 -0.45 2.97 11.18
N HIS A 88 0.78 3.35 10.86
CA HIS A 88 1.07 4.46 9.96
C HIS A 88 2.32 4.14 9.15
N LEU A 89 2.45 4.81 8.01
CA LEU A 89 3.54 4.63 7.07
C LEU A 89 3.81 5.97 6.37
N ILE A 90 5.06 6.43 6.42
CA ILE A 90 5.53 7.61 5.68
C ILE A 90 6.57 7.16 4.65
N ILE A 91 6.39 7.54 3.39
CA ILE A 91 7.28 7.14 2.28
C ILE A 91 7.69 8.38 1.49
N LYS A 92 8.99 8.48 1.14
CA LYS A 92 9.47 9.42 0.13
C LYS A 92 9.11 8.90 -1.26
N LEU A 93 8.37 9.69 -2.03
CA LEU A 93 8.00 9.37 -3.41
C LEU A 93 9.00 9.92 -4.41
N GLY A 94 9.54 11.12 -4.18
CA GLY A 94 10.45 11.75 -5.12
C GLY A 94 10.81 13.18 -4.75
N ASP A 95 11.32 13.90 -5.73
CA ASP A 95 11.70 15.29 -5.59
C ASP A 95 10.64 16.21 -6.23
N ASP A 96 10.76 17.51 -6.00
CA ASP A 96 9.72 18.49 -6.35
C ASP A 96 9.49 18.61 -7.87
N LYS A 97 10.49 18.22 -8.68
CA LYS A 97 10.40 18.24 -10.15
C LYS A 97 9.40 17.23 -10.69
N ASP A 98 9.20 16.12 -9.99
CA ASP A 98 8.37 15.01 -10.42
C ASP A 98 6.91 15.14 -9.93
N GLN A 99 6.56 16.28 -9.33
CA GLN A 99 5.27 16.50 -8.67
C GLN A 99 4.08 16.21 -9.58
N ALA A 100 4.07 16.77 -10.78
CA ALA A 100 2.97 16.61 -11.71
C ALA A 100 2.78 15.14 -12.12
N GLU A 101 3.87 14.40 -12.34
CA GLU A 101 3.82 12.98 -12.70
C GLU A 101 3.36 12.12 -11.53
N ILE A 102 3.87 12.38 -10.32
CA ILE A 102 3.52 11.63 -9.11
C ILE A 102 2.04 11.79 -8.78
N VAL A 103 1.51 13.02 -8.80
CA VAL A 103 0.10 13.28 -8.53
C VAL A 103 -0.79 12.64 -9.61
N LYS A 104 -0.42 12.74 -10.88
CA LYS A 104 -1.16 12.11 -11.99
C LYS A 104 -1.19 10.58 -11.90
N ASN A 105 -0.10 9.97 -11.44
CA ASN A 105 0.01 8.52 -11.32
C ASN A 105 -0.69 7.95 -10.08
N TYR A 106 -1.16 8.80 -9.16
CA TYR A 106 -1.91 8.33 -8.00
C TYR A 106 -3.22 7.67 -8.43
N LYS A 107 -3.45 6.45 -7.94
CA LYS A 107 -4.67 5.69 -8.14
C LYS A 107 -5.23 5.30 -6.78
N ASN A 108 -6.50 5.65 -6.54
CA ASN A 108 -7.20 5.21 -5.33
C ASN A 108 -7.40 3.69 -5.39
N PRO A 109 -6.98 2.92 -4.37
CA PRO A 109 -7.15 1.47 -4.32
C PRO A 109 -8.60 0.98 -4.38
N ASN A 110 -9.57 1.81 -4.02
CA ASN A 110 -11.00 1.49 -4.04
C ASN A 110 -11.69 1.88 -5.36
N HIS A 111 -11.20 2.94 -6.01
CA HIS A 111 -11.74 3.46 -7.27
C HIS A 111 -10.77 3.22 -8.43
N SER A 112 -10.19 2.02 -8.50
CA SER A 112 -9.62 1.55 -9.77
C SER A 112 -10.80 1.44 -10.74
N GLN A 113 -11.03 2.49 -11.54
CA GLN A 113 -12.08 2.51 -12.54
C GLN A 113 -12.01 1.21 -13.35
N ALA A 114 -13.14 0.54 -13.43
CA ALA A 114 -13.41 -0.38 -14.51
C ALA A 114 -13.20 0.34 -15.85
N ALA A 115 -12.08 0.10 -16.53
CA ALA A 115 -11.89 0.35 -17.95
C ALA A 115 -10.62 -0.36 -18.47
N THR A 116 -10.86 -1.42 -19.27
CA THR A 116 -10.10 -1.88 -20.45
C THR A 116 -8.60 -2.16 -20.25
N ASP A 117 -8.14 -3.40 -20.13
CA ASP A 117 -8.21 -4.43 -21.18
C ASP A 117 -8.91 -5.75 -20.74
N MET A 118 -9.99 -6.10 -21.44
CA MET A 118 -10.38 -7.51 -21.72
C MET A 118 -9.31 -8.05 -22.70
N ASP A 119 -8.76 -9.25 -22.59
CA ASP A 119 -9.36 -10.59 -22.79
C ASP A 119 -8.61 -11.58 -21.85
N ASP A 120 -9.18 -12.62 -21.22
CA ASP A 120 -9.86 -13.76 -21.83
C ASP A 120 -10.32 -14.72 -20.69
N GLU A 121 -11.54 -15.23 -20.85
CA GLU A 121 -12.28 -16.31 -20.16
C GLU A 121 -11.88 -16.87 -18.77
N GLY A 122 -12.91 -16.99 -17.91
CA GLY A 122 -13.04 -18.19 -17.07
C GLY A 122 -13.55 -17.97 -15.65
N GLY A 123 -14.88 -18.05 -15.51
CA GLY A 123 -15.63 -18.78 -14.49
C GLY A 123 -15.02 -19.00 -13.10
N TYR A 124 -15.82 -18.64 -12.09
CA TYR A 124 -15.72 -19.14 -10.72
C TYR A 124 -15.68 -20.68 -10.72
N GLY A 125 -14.52 -21.29 -10.46
CA GLY A 125 -14.40 -22.75 -10.33
C GLY A 125 -12.97 -23.25 -10.39
N GLY A 126 -12.44 -23.69 -9.24
CA GLY A 126 -11.38 -24.70 -9.04
C GLY A 126 -10.16 -24.75 -9.98
N GLY A 127 -8.97 -24.46 -9.44
CA GLY A 127 -7.70 -24.85 -10.07
C GLY A 127 -6.55 -23.87 -9.79
N GLY A 128 -6.00 -23.90 -8.57
CA GLY A 128 -4.96 -22.98 -8.10
C GLY A 128 -3.57 -23.15 -8.73
N ASP A 129 -3.32 -24.22 -9.51
CA ASP A 129 -1.97 -24.54 -9.95
C ASP A 129 -1.58 -23.95 -11.31
N ASP A 130 -2.52 -23.75 -12.24
CA ASP A 130 -2.16 -23.44 -13.64
C ASP A 130 -1.98 -21.94 -13.92
N LYS A 131 -2.61 -21.05 -13.15
CA LYS A 131 -2.38 -19.59 -13.25
C LYS A 131 -1.03 -19.19 -12.65
N ASP A 132 -0.69 -19.73 -11.48
CA ASP A 132 0.59 -19.49 -10.83
C ASP A 132 1.77 -20.05 -11.66
N LYS A 133 1.60 -21.22 -12.29
CA LYS A 133 2.56 -21.77 -13.26
C LYS A 133 2.81 -20.83 -14.45
N LYS A 134 1.80 -20.11 -14.95
CA LYS A 134 1.96 -19.14 -16.06
C LYS A 134 2.70 -17.86 -15.63
N MET A 135 2.66 -17.51 -14.34
CA MET A 135 3.36 -16.36 -13.75
C MET A 135 4.83 -16.69 -13.41
N HIS A 136 5.08 -17.90 -12.91
CA HIS A 136 6.42 -18.45 -12.64
C HIS A 136 7.11 -19.09 -13.86
N SER A 137 6.44 -19.09 -15.02
CA SER A 137 7.00 -19.61 -16.27
C SER A 137 8.29 -18.87 -16.65
N LYS A 138 9.31 -19.63 -17.08
CA LYS A 138 10.59 -19.11 -17.57
C LYS A 138 10.40 -18.32 -18.87
N ARG A 139 9.93 -17.08 -18.77
CA ARG A 139 9.88 -16.13 -19.89
C ARG A 139 11.27 -15.55 -20.17
N LYS A 140 11.51 -15.12 -21.40
CA LYS A 140 12.74 -14.36 -21.76
C LYS A 140 12.86 -13.03 -20.98
N SER A 141 11.74 -12.46 -20.55
CA SER A 141 11.65 -11.22 -19.77
C SER A 141 10.81 -11.44 -18.52
N CYS A 142 11.12 -10.77 -17.40
CA CYS A 142 10.34 -10.95 -16.18
C CYS A 142 8.88 -10.51 -16.36
N TRP A 143 8.00 -11.03 -15.50
CA TRP A 143 6.55 -10.82 -15.60
C TRP A 143 6.16 -9.33 -15.60
N PHE A 144 6.65 -8.55 -14.64
CA PHE A 144 6.37 -7.10 -14.54
C PHE A 144 6.83 -6.34 -15.78
N SER A 145 8.04 -6.60 -16.28
CA SER A 145 8.53 -6.00 -17.54
C SER A 145 7.63 -6.34 -18.72
N ALA A 146 7.24 -7.62 -18.87
CA ALA A 146 6.42 -8.07 -19.98
C ALA A 146 5.01 -7.47 -19.96
N LYS A 147 4.43 -7.31 -18.77
CA LYS A 147 3.11 -6.72 -18.57
C LYS A 147 3.13 -5.20 -18.43
N LYS A 148 4.31 -4.57 -18.41
CA LYS A 148 4.50 -3.13 -18.17
C LYS A 148 3.82 -2.66 -16.88
N THR A 149 3.85 -3.50 -15.84
CA THR A 149 3.29 -3.21 -14.51
C THR A 149 4.41 -3.15 -13.47
N SER A 150 4.12 -2.62 -12.28
CA SER A 150 5.03 -2.59 -11.14
C SER A 150 4.26 -3.02 -9.88
N PRO A 151 4.89 -3.71 -8.91
CA PRO A 151 4.27 -3.97 -7.63
C PRO A 151 4.08 -2.65 -6.85
N ASP A 152 2.91 -2.46 -6.26
CA ASP A 152 2.57 -1.31 -5.41
C ASP A 152 1.93 -1.81 -4.12
N TRP A 153 2.40 -1.31 -2.97
CA TRP A 153 1.93 -1.70 -1.64
C TRP A 153 0.44 -1.41 -1.40
N LYS A 154 -0.10 -0.42 -2.14
CA LYS A 154 -1.51 -0.02 -2.07
C LYS A 154 -2.45 -1.02 -2.73
N ASP A 155 -1.94 -1.84 -3.65
CA ASP A 155 -2.68 -2.91 -4.32
C ASP A 155 -2.04 -4.28 -4.01
N PRO A 156 -2.53 -4.99 -2.98
CA PRO A 156 -2.04 -6.32 -2.64
C PRO A 156 -2.12 -7.33 -3.78
N LYS A 157 -3.06 -7.18 -4.72
CA LYS A 157 -3.21 -8.12 -5.85
C LYS A 157 -2.02 -8.06 -6.80
N SER A 158 -1.33 -6.92 -6.86
CA SER A 158 -0.15 -6.73 -7.70
C SER A 158 1.05 -7.60 -7.28
N TYR A 159 1.12 -8.01 -6.01
CA TYR A 159 2.28 -8.71 -5.45
C TYR A 159 1.95 -9.93 -4.55
N SER A 160 0.68 -10.20 -4.22
CA SER A 160 0.31 -11.26 -3.26
C SER A 160 0.76 -12.66 -3.70
N TRP A 161 0.72 -12.93 -5.00
CA TRP A 161 1.21 -14.17 -5.62
C TRP A 161 2.70 -14.44 -5.38
N LEU A 162 3.49 -13.43 -5.00
CA LEU A 162 4.89 -13.58 -4.62
C LEU A 162 5.06 -14.05 -3.17
N VAL A 163 3.97 -14.22 -2.42
CA VAL A 163 3.98 -14.71 -1.05
C VAL A 163 3.35 -16.09 -1.01
N ASN A 164 4.07 -17.06 -0.46
CA ASN A 164 3.56 -18.42 -0.33
C ASN A 164 2.55 -18.55 0.81
N GLU A 165 1.95 -19.74 0.94
CA GLU A 165 0.95 -20.07 1.97
C GLU A 165 1.42 -19.82 3.42
N PHE A 166 2.73 -19.77 3.67
CA PHE A 166 3.32 -19.52 5.00
C PHE A 166 3.71 -18.05 5.23
N GLY A 167 3.34 -17.15 4.33
CA GLY A 167 3.75 -15.75 4.42
C GLY A 167 5.24 -15.52 4.08
N LYS A 168 5.95 -16.48 3.46
CA LYS A 168 7.34 -16.26 3.01
C LYS A 168 7.36 -15.64 1.61
N ILE A 169 8.26 -14.70 1.39
CA ILE A 169 8.45 -14.06 0.09
C ILE A 169 9.22 -15.01 -0.83
N SER A 170 8.65 -15.32 -2.00
CA SER A 170 9.24 -16.16 -3.02
C SER A 170 10.55 -15.54 -3.53
N PRO A 171 11.67 -16.30 -3.53
CA PRO A 171 12.95 -15.79 -3.99
C PRO A 171 12.98 -15.61 -5.51
N ALA A 172 13.86 -14.75 -6.01
CA ALA A 172 14.01 -14.44 -7.44
C ALA A 172 14.20 -15.67 -8.33
N ARG A 173 14.90 -16.70 -7.84
CA ARG A 173 15.11 -17.98 -8.54
C ARG A 173 13.81 -18.78 -8.80
N VAL A 174 12.76 -18.51 -8.03
CA VAL A 174 11.42 -19.12 -8.18
C VAL A 174 10.50 -18.15 -8.91
N SER A 175 10.49 -16.86 -8.54
CA SER A 175 9.61 -15.84 -9.14
C SER A 175 10.00 -15.43 -10.55
N GLY A 176 11.25 -15.64 -10.96
CA GLY A 176 11.77 -15.22 -12.27
C GLY A 176 11.84 -13.69 -12.43
N LEU A 177 11.81 -12.93 -11.33
CA LEU A 177 11.89 -11.47 -11.34
C LEU A 177 13.32 -10.98 -11.55
N THR A 178 13.47 -9.86 -12.26
CA THR A 178 14.76 -9.17 -12.32
C THR A 178 15.13 -8.63 -10.94
N PRO A 179 16.42 -8.39 -10.64
CA PRO A 179 16.84 -7.88 -9.33
C PRO A 179 16.14 -6.57 -8.93
N THR A 180 15.88 -5.69 -9.90
CA THR A 180 15.17 -4.42 -9.67
C THR A 180 13.72 -4.66 -9.27
N PHE A 181 12.98 -5.49 -10.00
CA PHE A 181 11.59 -5.79 -9.67
C PHE A 181 11.47 -6.62 -8.40
N GLN A 182 12.41 -7.53 -8.11
CA GLN A 182 12.42 -8.26 -6.85
C GLN A 182 12.58 -7.31 -5.66
N ARG A 183 13.48 -6.33 -5.72
CA ARG A 183 13.62 -5.32 -4.65
C ARG A 183 12.35 -4.52 -4.45
N ARG A 184 11.75 -4.03 -5.54
CA ARG A 184 10.48 -3.28 -5.50
C ARG A 184 9.33 -4.12 -4.93
N ALA A 185 9.21 -5.39 -5.34
CA ALA A 185 8.19 -6.29 -4.81
C ALA A 185 8.40 -6.58 -3.32
N ASN A 186 9.64 -6.84 -2.91
CA ASN A 186 9.97 -7.08 -1.50
C ASN A 186 9.60 -5.85 -0.64
N GLU A 187 9.89 -4.65 -1.13
CA GLU A 187 9.55 -3.40 -0.45
C GLU A 187 8.03 -3.18 -0.39
N ALA A 188 7.32 -3.40 -1.50
CA ALA A 188 5.86 -3.33 -1.54
C ALA A 188 5.20 -4.30 -0.57
N ILE A 189 5.66 -5.56 -0.53
CA ILE A 189 5.17 -6.58 0.43
C ILE A 189 5.42 -6.13 1.86
N LYS A 190 6.63 -5.64 2.19
CA LYS A 190 6.95 -5.18 3.55
C LYS A 190 6.10 -3.99 3.99
N ARG A 191 5.86 -3.04 3.08
CA ARG A 191 4.97 -1.88 3.32
C ARG A 191 3.52 -2.31 3.50
N GLY A 192 3.01 -3.18 2.62
CA GLY A 192 1.67 -3.75 2.74
C GLY A 192 1.49 -4.54 4.04
N ARG A 193 2.53 -5.23 4.50
CA ARG A 193 2.55 -5.93 5.80
C ARG A 193 2.47 -4.99 6.99
N ASN A 194 3.26 -3.93 7.00
CA ASN A 194 3.19 -2.88 8.03
C ASN A 194 1.78 -2.28 8.11
N MET A 195 1.14 -2.09 6.96
CA MET A 195 -0.22 -1.58 6.84
C MET A 195 -1.30 -2.67 6.92
N LEU A 196 -0.98 -3.91 7.32
CA LEU A 196 -1.93 -5.03 7.48
C LEU A 196 -2.77 -5.37 6.22
N LEU A 197 -2.28 -5.02 5.03
CA LEU A 197 -2.89 -5.33 3.74
C LEU A 197 -2.54 -6.72 3.22
N ILE A 198 -1.46 -7.31 3.73
CA ILE A 198 -1.04 -8.71 3.47
C ILE A 198 -0.50 -9.32 4.76
N SER A 199 -0.74 -10.62 4.96
CA SER A 199 -0.35 -11.33 6.17
C SER A 199 1.18 -11.57 6.24
N TYR A 200 1.67 -11.70 7.47
CA TYR A 200 3.02 -12.21 7.76
C TYR A 200 3.05 -13.74 7.86
N GLN A 201 1.90 -14.35 8.16
CA GLN A 201 1.78 -15.77 8.50
C GLN A 201 1.15 -16.60 7.37
N SER A 202 0.43 -15.95 6.46
CA SER A 202 -0.31 -16.57 5.35
C SER A 202 -0.15 -15.76 4.06
N ASN A 203 -0.71 -16.27 2.96
CA ASN A 203 -0.86 -15.53 1.70
C ASN A 203 -2.15 -14.68 1.65
N GLU A 204 -2.86 -14.55 2.77
CA GLU A 204 -4.09 -13.78 2.84
C GLU A 204 -3.84 -12.28 2.64
N THR A 205 -4.81 -11.63 2.01
CA THR A 205 -4.81 -10.19 1.76
C THR A 205 -6.04 -9.54 2.39
N ALA A 206 -5.94 -8.24 2.64
CA ALA A 206 -7.04 -7.44 3.16
C ALA A 206 -8.22 -7.45 2.19
N ARG A 207 -9.44 -7.44 2.76
CA ARG A 207 -10.71 -7.45 2.02
C ARG A 207 -11.50 -6.18 2.28
#